data_AF-A0A1V5IP07-F1
#
_entry.id   AF-A0A1V5IP07-F1
#
_cell.length_a   1.000
_cell.length_b   1.000
_cell.length_c   1.000
_cell.angle_alpha   90.00
_cell.angle_beta   90.00
_cell.angle_gamma   90.00
#
_symmetry.space_group_name_H-M   'P 1'
#
loop_
_entity.id
_entity.type
_entity.pdbx_description
1 polymer ?
#
loop_
_entity_poly.entity_id
_entity_poly.type
_entity_poly.pdbx_seq_one_letter_code
_entity_poly.pdbx_strand_id
1 'polypeptide(L)'
;MKRVFPGFFVRNLEQVSCPCCGEQLSVIGSRKRKYINSEGTKIILSIRRLRCKACKSIHHELPDILVPYKRYCSESIESVLNPTGSLYVAADDSTIRRWREWFREQTDHFAGCLESIAIRLGRKPAEKLTRSSRSGFQRVMDLVGDAPGWLARLVRPVANTNNWIHTRSAFLS
;
A
#
# COMPACT_ATOMS: atom_id res chain seq x y z
N MET A 1 7.20 -31.07 -11.34
CA MET A 1 6.55 -30.14 -12.29
C MET A 1 6.85 -28.69 -11.90
N LYS A 2 7.49 -27.90 -12.76
CA LYS A 2 7.64 -26.44 -12.56
C LYS A 2 6.28 -25.79 -12.86
N ARG A 3 5.53 -25.34 -11.85
CA ARG A 3 4.32 -24.54 -12.05
C ARG A 3 4.70 -23.28 -12.84
N VAL A 4 4.21 -23.16 -14.07
CA VAL A 4 4.32 -21.96 -14.88
C VAL A 4 3.32 -20.96 -14.32
N PHE A 5 3.80 -19.82 -13.82
CA PHE A 5 2.95 -18.75 -13.33
C PHE A 5 2.85 -17.68 -14.41
N PRO A 6 1.66 -17.12 -14.68
CA PRO A 6 1.52 -16.02 -15.62
C PRO A 6 2.34 -14.82 -15.12
N GLY A 7 3.18 -14.31 -16.02
CA GLY A 7 4.03 -13.15 -15.77
C GLY A 7 3.42 -11.91 -16.41
N PHE A 8 3.03 -10.92 -15.62
CA PHE A 8 2.47 -9.67 -16.14
C PHE A 8 3.48 -8.53 -16.01
N PHE A 9 3.64 -7.73 -17.07
CA PHE A 9 4.40 -6.48 -17.00
C PHE A 9 3.49 -5.37 -16.51
N VAL A 10 3.92 -4.61 -15.49
CA VAL A 10 3.10 -3.54 -14.91
C VAL A 10 3.83 -2.22 -15.04
N ARG A 11 3.11 -1.19 -15.48
CA ARG A 11 3.59 0.18 -15.60
C ARG A 11 2.54 1.13 -15.04
N ASN A 12 2.94 1.97 -14.10
CA ASN A 12 2.14 3.08 -13.61
C ASN A 12 2.08 4.17 -14.69
N LEU A 13 0.89 4.75 -14.86
CA LEU A 13 0.63 5.87 -15.76
C LEU A 13 1.17 7.18 -15.17
N GLU A 14 1.26 7.27 -13.84
CA GLU A 14 1.74 8.46 -13.14
C GLU A 14 3.28 8.53 -13.11
N GLN A 15 3.80 9.76 -13.27
CA GLN A 15 5.21 10.04 -13.04
C GLN A 15 5.43 10.36 -11.55
N VAL A 16 6.03 9.42 -10.83
CA VAL A 16 6.34 9.58 -9.40
C VAL A 16 7.76 10.10 -9.23
N SER A 17 7.91 11.14 -8.41
CA SER A 17 9.22 11.69 -8.00
C SER A 17 9.88 10.84 -6.92
N CYS A 18 11.18 11.03 -6.69
CA CYS A 18 11.88 10.34 -5.63
C CYS A 18 11.26 10.69 -4.25
N PRO A 19 10.82 9.71 -3.47
CA PRO A 19 10.18 9.96 -2.19
C PRO A 19 11.17 10.47 -1.12
N CYS A 20 12.48 10.33 -1.34
CA CYS A 20 13.52 10.80 -0.42
C CYS A 20 13.92 12.26 -0.65
N CYS A 21 13.94 12.74 -1.90
CA CYS A 21 14.49 14.06 -2.23
C CYS A 21 13.70 14.83 -3.30
N GLY A 22 12.57 14.31 -3.79
CA GLY A 22 11.71 14.98 -4.79
C GLY A 22 12.21 14.92 -6.24
N GLU A 23 13.44 14.45 -6.47
CA GLU A 23 14.09 14.45 -7.78
C GLU A 23 13.60 13.35 -8.74
N GLN A 24 13.93 13.51 -10.03
CA GLN A 24 13.46 12.60 -11.06
C GLN A 24 14.01 11.18 -10.92
N LEU A 25 13.15 10.19 -11.19
CA LEU A 25 13.48 8.78 -11.24
C LEU A 25 13.78 8.32 -12.68
N SER A 26 14.76 7.42 -12.81
CA SER A 26 15.10 6.74 -14.07
C SER A 26 14.90 5.23 -13.95
N VAL A 27 14.42 4.57 -15.01
CA VAL A 27 14.25 3.11 -15.01
C VAL A 27 15.60 2.44 -15.19
N ILE A 28 15.98 1.56 -14.27
CA ILE A 28 17.26 0.81 -14.30
C ILE A 28 17.07 -0.69 -14.53
N GLY A 29 15.83 -1.14 -14.67
CA GLY A 29 15.48 -2.55 -14.90
C GLY A 29 14.14 -2.92 -14.27
N SER A 30 13.92 -4.21 -14.07
CA SER A 30 12.69 -4.75 -13.51
C SER A 30 12.98 -5.78 -12.43
N ARG A 31 12.01 -6.03 -11.55
CA ARG A 31 12.07 -7.05 -10.51
C ARG A 31 10.78 -7.87 -10.51
N LYS A 32 10.90 -9.18 -10.32
CA LYS A 32 9.76 -10.06 -10.11
C LYS A 32 9.17 -9.86 -8.71
N ARG A 33 7.88 -9.59 -8.61
CA ARG A 33 7.10 -9.46 -7.38
C ARG A 33 5.94 -10.43 -7.42
N LYS A 34 5.94 -11.39 -6.49
CA LYS A 34 4.88 -12.39 -6.37
C LYS A 34 3.79 -11.91 -5.42
N TYR A 35 2.54 -12.21 -5.74
CA TYR A 35 1.40 -12.09 -4.82
C TYR A 35 0.42 -13.25 -5.02
N ILE A 36 -0.53 -13.39 -4.10
CA ILE A 36 -1.64 -14.34 -4.14
C ILE A 36 -2.91 -13.53 -4.41
N ASN A 37 -3.67 -13.88 -5.46
CA ASN A 37 -4.94 -13.22 -5.78
C ASN A 37 -6.07 -13.70 -4.83
N SER A 38 -7.28 -13.17 -5.01
CA SER A 38 -8.47 -13.53 -4.24
C SER A 38 -8.81 -15.03 -4.29
N GLU A 39 -8.49 -15.70 -5.40
CA GLU A 39 -8.72 -17.14 -5.62
C GLU A 39 -7.62 -18.04 -5.01
N GLY A 40 -6.58 -17.48 -4.38
CA GLY A 40 -5.46 -18.26 -3.84
C GLY A 40 -4.38 -18.60 -4.88
N THR A 41 -4.51 -18.11 -6.11
CA THR A 41 -3.55 -18.32 -7.20
C THR A 41 -2.35 -17.39 -7.05
N LYS A 42 -1.14 -17.96 -7.19
CA LYS A 42 0.12 -17.20 -7.18
C LYS A 42 0.35 -16.53 -8.52
N ILE A 43 0.44 -15.21 -8.54
CA ILE A 43 0.70 -14.40 -9.72
C ILE A 43 2.08 -13.73 -9.59
N ILE A 44 2.79 -13.54 -10.72
CA ILE A 44 4.09 -12.87 -10.76
C ILE A 44 3.97 -11.60 -11.59
N LEU A 45 4.23 -10.45 -10.96
CA LEU A 45 4.36 -9.17 -11.63
C LEU A 45 5.83 -8.87 -11.91
N SER A 46 6.12 -8.28 -13.06
CA SER A 46 7.40 -7.63 -13.36
C SER A 46 7.23 -6.13 -13.14
N ILE A 47 7.75 -5.64 -12.02
CA ILE A 47 7.65 -4.23 -11.61
C ILE A 47 8.95 -3.49 -11.92
N ARG A 48 8.87 -2.22 -12.34
CA ARG A 48 10.07 -1.44 -12.65
C ARG A 48 10.89 -1.12 -11.39
N ARG A 49 12.20 -1.13 -11.56
CA ARG A 49 13.19 -0.62 -10.59
C ARG A 49 13.58 0.77 -11.04
N LEU A 50 13.38 1.73 -10.15
CA LEU A 50 13.58 3.15 -10.38
C LEU A 50 14.78 3.63 -9.56
N ARG A 51 15.72 4.35 -10.16
CA ARG A 51 16.84 4.98 -9.46
C ARG A 51 16.72 6.49 -9.52
N CYS A 52 16.82 7.13 -8.37
CA CYS A 52 16.88 8.59 -8.28
C CYS A 52 18.15 9.14 -8.94
N LYS A 53 18.01 10.19 -9.74
CA LYS A 53 19.15 10.85 -10.40
C LYS A 53 20.04 11.59 -9.39
N ALA A 54 19.48 12.12 -8.30
CA ALA A 54 20.23 12.84 -7.26
C ALA A 54 20.74 11.90 -6.16
N CYS A 55 19.87 11.45 -5.25
CA CYS A 55 20.29 10.66 -4.07
C CYS A 55 20.67 9.20 -4.35
N LYS A 56 20.53 8.74 -5.60
CA LYS A 56 20.84 7.36 -6.07
C LYS A 56 20.05 6.23 -5.40
N SER A 57 19.11 6.54 -4.50
CA SER A 57 18.19 5.57 -3.90
C SER A 57 17.41 4.80 -4.96
N ILE A 58 17.17 3.52 -4.66
CA ILE A 58 16.43 2.60 -5.53
C ILE A 58 15.02 2.43 -4.97
N HIS A 59 14.03 2.75 -5.78
CA HIS A 59 12.62 2.56 -5.52
C HIS A 59 12.06 1.48 -6.42
N HIS A 60 10.99 0.85 -5.98
CA HIS A 60 10.25 -0.10 -6.80
C HIS A 60 8.89 0.51 -7.10
N GLU A 61 8.44 0.32 -8.32
CA GLU A 61 7.08 0.68 -8.70
C GLU A 61 6.06 -0.08 -7.84
N LEU A 62 4.99 0.62 -7.44
CA LEU A 62 3.96 0.10 -6.56
C LEU A 62 2.60 0.13 -7.28
N PRO A 63 2.20 -0.97 -7.93
CA PRO A 63 0.85 -1.16 -8.45
C PRO A 63 -0.20 -1.23 -7.32
N ASP A 64 -1.42 -0.76 -7.58
CA ASP A 64 -2.52 -0.74 -6.60
C ASP A 64 -2.93 -2.12 -6.07
N ILE A 65 -2.69 -3.17 -6.86
CA ILE A 65 -2.94 -4.55 -6.44
C ILE A 65 -1.99 -5.02 -5.33
N LEU A 66 -0.92 -4.26 -5.05
CA LEU A 66 0.08 -4.63 -4.06
C LEU A 66 0.02 -3.71 -2.84
N VAL A 67 0.08 -4.33 -1.66
CA VAL A 67 0.46 -3.64 -0.42
C VAL A 67 1.93 -3.96 -0.13
N PRO A 68 2.79 -2.97 0.16
CA PRO A 68 4.19 -3.23 0.48
C PRO A 68 4.34 -4.27 1.59
N TYR A 69 5.30 -5.18 1.44
CA TYR A 69 5.58 -6.30 2.36
C TYR A 69 4.47 -7.34 2.55
N LYS A 70 3.29 -7.18 1.95
CA LYS A 70 2.23 -8.20 1.98
C LYS A 70 2.39 -9.19 0.83
N ARG A 71 1.82 -10.38 0.98
CA ARG A 71 1.90 -11.47 -0.01
C ARG A 71 0.62 -11.67 -0.81
N TYR A 72 -0.44 -11.00 -0.44
CA TYR A 72 -1.77 -11.12 -1.05
C TYR A 72 -2.12 -9.80 -1.74
N CYS A 73 -3.06 -9.84 -2.69
CA CYS A 73 -3.54 -8.64 -3.33
C CYS A 73 -4.20 -7.69 -2.32
N SER A 74 -4.21 -6.40 -2.65
CA SER A 74 -4.87 -5.37 -1.85
C SER A 74 -6.35 -5.66 -1.66
N GLU A 75 -7.05 -6.14 -2.69
CA GLU A 75 -8.49 -6.50 -2.64
C GLU A 75 -8.80 -7.52 -1.53
N SER A 76 -8.03 -8.61 -1.44
CA SER A 76 -8.21 -9.61 -0.38
C SER A 76 -7.97 -9.04 1.02
N ILE A 77 -6.98 -8.17 1.16
CA ILE A 77 -6.69 -7.52 2.45
C ILE A 77 -7.82 -6.54 2.78
N GLU A 78 -8.27 -5.77 1.81
CA GLU A 78 -9.35 -4.80 1.92
C GLU A 78 -10.66 -5.46 2.38
N SER A 79 -11.01 -6.60 1.78
CA SER A 79 -12.18 -7.42 2.16
C SER A 79 -12.12 -7.86 3.63
N VAL A 80 -10.95 -8.28 4.13
CA VAL A 80 -10.77 -8.69 5.53
C VAL A 80 -10.85 -7.53 6.52
N LEU A 81 -10.41 -6.35 6.10
CA LEU A 81 -10.40 -5.14 6.92
C LEU A 81 -11.74 -4.44 6.97
N ASN A 82 -12.60 -4.66 5.97
CA ASN A 82 -13.93 -4.08 5.94
C ASN A 82 -14.84 -4.74 7.01
N PRO A 83 -15.42 -3.98 7.96
CA PRO A 83 -16.26 -4.55 9.03
C PRO A 83 -17.49 -5.31 8.53
N THR A 84 -17.99 -4.96 7.33
CA THR A 84 -19.17 -5.58 6.70
C THR A 84 -18.80 -6.61 5.61
N GLY A 85 -17.51 -6.82 5.37
CA GLY A 85 -17.03 -7.70 4.31
C GLY A 85 -17.25 -9.18 4.60
N SER A 86 -17.61 -9.95 3.57
CA SER A 86 -17.66 -11.41 3.66
C SER A 86 -16.26 -11.99 3.75
N LEU A 87 -16.02 -12.95 4.65
CA LEU A 87 -14.71 -13.58 4.92
C LEU A 87 -14.24 -14.59 3.85
N TYR A 88 -14.69 -14.48 2.61
CA TYR A 88 -14.27 -15.37 1.53
C TYR A 88 -12.93 -14.92 0.94
N VAL A 89 -11.86 -15.11 1.71
CA VAL A 89 -10.49 -14.87 1.25
C VAL A 89 -9.70 -16.17 1.36
N ALA A 90 -8.94 -16.49 0.30
CA ALA A 90 -8.07 -17.65 0.25
C ALA A 90 -6.79 -17.50 1.11
N ALA A 91 -6.96 -17.21 2.41
CA ALA A 91 -5.90 -17.04 3.39
C ALA A 91 -6.26 -17.75 4.70
N ASP A 92 -5.26 -18.24 5.43
CA ASP A 92 -5.46 -18.83 6.75
C ASP A 92 -5.86 -17.77 7.81
N ASP A 93 -6.55 -18.21 8.86
CA ASP A 93 -7.02 -17.34 9.95
C ASP A 93 -5.89 -16.56 10.62
N SER A 94 -4.70 -17.17 10.72
CA SER A 94 -3.53 -16.52 11.30
C SER A 94 -3.07 -15.32 10.46
N THR A 95 -3.16 -15.42 9.14
CA THR A 95 -2.85 -14.38 8.17
C THR A 95 -3.89 -13.28 8.22
N ILE A 96 -5.18 -13.65 8.28
CA ILE A 96 -6.31 -12.73 8.45
C ILE A 96 -6.14 -11.91 9.74
N ARG A 97 -5.88 -12.58 10.87
CA ARG A 97 -5.62 -11.93 12.17
C ARG A 97 -4.46 -10.94 12.08
N ARG A 98 -3.34 -11.35 11.48
CA ARG A 98 -2.15 -10.48 11.30
C ARG A 98 -2.43 -9.25 10.44
N TRP A 99 -3.34 -9.32 9.46
CA TRP A 99 -3.73 -8.14 8.69
C TRP A 99 -4.55 -7.17 9.51
N ARG A 100 -5.52 -7.68 10.29
CA ARG A 100 -6.33 -6.86 11.19
C ARG A 100 -5.48 -6.16 12.24
N GLU A 101 -4.57 -6.90 12.87
CA GLU A 101 -3.61 -6.37 13.85
C GLU A 101 -2.71 -5.31 13.22
N TRP A 102 -2.08 -5.63 12.09
CA TRP A 102 -1.25 -4.69 11.34
C TRP A 102 -2.02 -3.41 11.01
N PHE A 103 -3.24 -3.51 10.48
CA PHE A 103 -3.97 -2.32 10.11
C PHE A 103 -4.30 -1.49 11.34
N ARG A 104 -4.84 -2.11 12.40
CA ARG A 104 -5.18 -1.45 13.66
C ARG A 104 -3.99 -0.71 14.26
N GLU A 105 -2.82 -1.33 14.31
CA GLU A 105 -1.58 -0.73 14.84
C GLU A 105 -1.09 0.46 14.02
N GLN A 106 -1.37 0.49 12.73
CA GLN A 106 -0.86 1.51 11.81
C GLN A 106 -1.91 2.59 11.48
N THR A 107 -3.14 2.43 11.94
CA THR A 107 -4.28 3.24 11.49
C THR A 107 -4.08 4.73 11.79
N ASP A 108 -3.62 5.08 13.00
CA ASP A 108 -3.39 6.49 13.37
C ASP A 108 -2.23 7.10 12.59
N HIS A 109 -1.16 6.33 12.35
CA HIS A 109 -0.05 6.76 11.51
C HIS A 109 -0.51 7.04 10.07
N PHE A 110 -1.31 6.13 9.50
CA PHE A 110 -1.85 6.32 8.17
C PHE A 110 -2.75 7.56 8.07
N ALA A 111 -3.65 7.76 9.04
CA ALA A 111 -4.48 8.95 9.10
C ALA A 111 -3.63 10.24 9.16
N GLY A 112 -2.63 10.29 10.05
CA GLY A 112 -1.73 11.44 10.16
C GLY A 112 -0.92 11.71 8.90
N CYS A 113 -0.46 10.66 8.21
CA CYS A 113 0.22 10.79 6.93
C CYS A 113 -0.70 11.37 5.86
N LEU A 114 -1.92 10.85 5.74
CA LEU A 114 -2.91 11.33 4.77
C LEU A 114 -3.29 12.79 5.03
N GLU A 115 -3.52 13.17 6.29
CA GLU A 115 -3.77 14.56 6.71
C GLU A 115 -2.60 15.47 6.31
N SER A 116 -1.36 15.06 6.61
CA SER A 116 -0.16 15.82 6.24
C SER A 116 0.00 15.98 4.73
N ILE A 117 -0.24 14.91 3.96
CA ILE A 117 -0.17 14.93 2.50
C ILE A 117 -1.26 15.85 1.93
N ALA A 118 -2.48 15.79 2.45
CA ALA A 118 -3.58 16.65 2.01
C ALA A 118 -3.24 18.14 2.21
N ILE A 119 -2.71 18.51 3.39
CA ILE A 119 -2.27 19.87 3.69
C ILE A 119 -1.19 20.34 2.70
N ARG A 120 -0.18 19.50 2.43
CA ARG A 120 0.91 19.82 1.49
C ARG A 120 0.41 20.04 0.06
N LEU A 121 -0.68 19.39 -0.32
CA LEU A 121 -1.33 19.54 -1.62
C LEU A 121 -2.34 20.70 -1.66
N GLY A 122 -2.41 21.52 -0.61
CA GLY A 122 -3.34 22.66 -0.52
C GLY A 122 -4.81 22.25 -0.37
N ARG A 123 -5.09 20.97 -0.06
CA ARG A 123 -6.44 20.52 0.24
C ARG A 123 -6.76 20.93 1.68
N LYS A 124 -7.86 21.66 1.87
CA LYS A 124 -8.38 21.91 3.21
C LYS A 124 -8.77 20.57 3.82
N PRO A 125 -8.29 20.22 5.03
CA PRO A 125 -8.85 19.08 5.75
C PRO A 125 -10.36 19.30 5.84
N ALA A 126 -11.16 18.27 5.55
CA ALA A 126 -12.60 18.31 5.80
C ALA A 126 -12.81 18.88 7.22
N GLU A 127 -13.66 19.89 7.33
CA GLU A 127 -13.88 20.74 8.52
C GLU A 127 -13.69 19.93 9.80
N LYS A 128 -12.68 20.31 10.60
CA LYS A 128 -12.29 19.74 11.92
C LYS A 128 -13.34 18.77 12.46
N LEU A 129 -13.32 17.56 11.93
CA LEU A 129 -14.23 16.52 12.36
C LEU A 129 -13.81 16.16 13.77
N THR A 130 -14.74 16.32 14.70
CA THR A 130 -14.54 16.21 16.15
C THR A 130 -13.66 15.00 16.48
N ARG A 131 -12.41 15.28 16.84
CA ARG A 131 -11.34 14.28 17.07
C ARG A 131 -11.67 13.26 18.16
N SER A 132 -12.70 13.49 18.96
CA SER A 132 -12.92 12.78 20.23
C SER A 132 -13.78 11.52 20.14
N SER A 133 -14.42 11.18 19.02
CA SER A 133 -15.36 10.04 18.98
C SER A 133 -15.23 9.09 17.78
N ARG A 134 -14.30 9.31 16.84
CA ARG A 134 -14.14 8.43 15.66
C ARG A 134 -13.09 7.36 15.87
N SER A 135 -13.40 6.12 15.49
CA SER A 135 -12.40 5.06 15.41
C SER A 135 -11.34 5.42 14.37
N GLY A 136 -10.11 4.93 14.54
CA GLY A 136 -9.05 5.15 13.56
C GLY A 136 -9.46 4.72 12.15
N PHE A 137 -10.19 3.60 12.02
CA PHE A 137 -10.67 3.09 10.74
C PHE A 137 -11.57 4.11 10.05
N GLN A 138 -12.54 4.69 10.78
CA GLN A 138 -13.44 5.70 10.23
C GLN A 138 -12.67 6.94 9.76
N ARG A 139 -11.68 7.39 10.52
CA ARG A 139 -10.82 8.53 10.12
C ARG A 139 -10.11 8.26 8.79
N VAL A 140 -9.60 7.04 8.59
CA VAL A 140 -9.00 6.66 7.32
C VAL A 140 -10.05 6.68 6.21
N MET A 141 -11.23 6.08 6.42
CA MET A 141 -12.31 6.06 5.42
C MET A 141 -12.75 7.47 5.03
N ASP A 142 -12.85 8.40 5.97
CA ASP A 142 -13.23 9.80 5.69
C ASP A 142 -12.20 10.49 4.76
N LEU A 143 -10.92 10.09 4.83
CA LEU A 143 -9.83 10.67 4.03
C LEU A 143 -9.70 10.04 2.65
N VAL A 144 -9.97 8.74 2.51
CA VAL A 144 -9.75 8.00 1.25
C VAL A 144 -11.03 7.55 0.53
N GLY A 145 -12.18 7.68 1.18
CA GLY A 145 -13.47 7.12 0.75
C GLY A 145 -13.57 5.61 0.96
N ASP A 146 -14.78 5.11 1.20
CA ASP A 146 -15.09 3.71 1.52
C ASP A 146 -15.36 2.81 0.30
N ALA A 147 -15.38 3.37 -0.92
CA ALA A 147 -15.55 2.63 -2.16
C ALA A 147 -14.44 1.56 -2.36
N PRO A 148 -14.67 0.51 -3.17
CA PRO A 148 -13.65 -0.49 -3.48
C PRO A 148 -12.32 0.13 -3.94
N GLY A 149 -11.21 -0.47 -3.54
CA GLY A 149 -9.86 0.04 -3.77
C GLY A 149 -9.43 1.15 -2.79
N TRP A 150 -10.15 1.34 -1.70
CA TRP A 150 -9.78 2.32 -0.66
C TRP A 150 -8.41 2.03 -0.07
N LEU A 151 -8.04 0.75 0.03
CA LEU A 151 -6.73 0.37 0.57
C LEU A 151 -5.62 0.81 -0.37
N ALA A 152 -5.82 0.75 -1.69
CA ALA A 152 -4.87 1.27 -2.65
C ALA A 152 -4.74 2.81 -2.55
N ARG A 153 -5.87 3.51 -2.37
CA ARG A 153 -5.91 4.97 -2.18
C ARG A 153 -5.23 5.42 -0.88
N LEU A 154 -5.19 4.56 0.15
CA LEU A 154 -4.37 4.74 1.35
C LEU A 154 -2.89 4.48 1.06
N VAL A 155 -2.58 3.30 0.52
CA VAL A 155 -1.22 2.76 0.41
C VAL A 155 -0.35 3.58 -0.52
N ARG A 156 -0.90 3.95 -1.68
CA ARG A 156 -0.18 4.66 -2.75
C ARG A 156 0.44 5.97 -2.25
N PRO A 157 -0.32 6.94 -1.70
CA PRO A 157 0.26 8.20 -1.24
C PRO A 157 1.24 7.99 -0.07
N VAL A 158 0.90 7.17 0.92
CA VAL A 158 1.77 6.94 2.09
C VAL A 158 3.11 6.34 1.70
N ALA A 159 3.11 5.35 0.80
CA ALA A 159 4.34 4.72 0.32
C ALA A 159 5.15 5.63 -0.61
N ASN A 160 4.49 6.34 -1.51
CA ASN A 160 5.17 7.22 -2.47
C ASN A 160 5.67 8.53 -1.84
N THR A 161 5.37 8.80 -0.57
CA THR A 161 5.97 9.91 0.20
C THR A 161 6.97 9.47 1.27
N ASN A 162 7.48 8.24 1.17
CA ASN A 162 8.43 7.65 2.14
C ASN A 162 7.91 7.51 3.58
N ASN A 163 6.59 7.50 3.79
CA ASN A 163 5.98 7.39 5.12
C ASN A 163 5.52 5.97 5.44
N TRP A 164 5.88 4.98 4.62
CA TRP A 164 5.48 3.60 4.84
C TRP A 164 6.30 2.94 5.95
N ILE A 165 5.63 2.48 7.01
CA ILE A 165 6.30 1.76 8.09
C ILE A 165 6.65 0.35 7.65
N HIS A 166 7.94 0.04 7.69
CA HIS A 166 8.44 -1.29 7.40
C HIS A 166 8.09 -2.23 8.56
N THR A 167 7.24 -3.22 8.30
CA THR A 167 6.92 -4.27 9.29
C THR A 167 8.01 -5.35 9.38
N ARG A 168 9.24 -5.04 8.97
CA ARG A 168 10.38 -5.91 9.25
C ARG A 168 10.93 -5.46 10.59
N SER A 169 10.97 -6.36 11.56
CA SER A 169 11.92 -6.24 12.67
C SER A 169 13.27 -5.95 12.02
N ALA A 170 13.80 -4.75 12.23
CA ALA A 170 15.14 -4.44 11.83
C ALA A 170 16.06 -5.26 12.76
N PHE A 171 16.33 -6.51 12.39
CA PHE A 171 17.66 -7.03 12.66
C PHE A 171 18.57 -6.23 11.74
N LEU A 172 18.97 -5.06 12.23
CA LEU A 172 20.20 -4.43 11.79
C LEU A 172 21.29 -5.46 12.07
N SER A 173 22.02 -5.79 11.01
CA SER A 173 23.30 -6.52 10.94
C SER A 173 23.87 -7.03 12.25
#